data_AF-A0A969NQV5-F1
#
_entry.id   AF-A0A969NQV5-F1
#
_cell.length_a   1.000
_cell.length_b   1.000
_cell.length_c   1.000
_cell.angle_alpha   90.00
_cell.angle_beta   90.00
_cell.angle_gamma   90.00
#
_symmetry.space_group_name_H-M   'P 1'
#
loop_
_entity.id
_entity.type
_entity.pdbx_description
1 polymer ?
#
loop_
_entity_poly.entity_id
_entity_poly.type
_entity_poly.pdbx_seq_one_letter_code
_entity_poly.pdbx_strand_id
1 'polypeptide(L)'
;MPATWNCKKQGLTAKETYEFIEQLEKYQGNAYGISLVVTASDESGDVSYDAAPECGFSGTEIRELLQHLQNTFKDGQGSQVSLEVGKVTLERSQSLKDWFAALKYQPKPGEVNQ
;
A
#
# COMPACT_ATOMS: atom_id res chain seq x y z
N MET A 1 15.21 14.89 -8.02
CA MET A 1 14.19 14.57 -9.03
C MET A 1 13.25 13.56 -8.40
N PRO A 2 11.92 13.75 -8.55
CA PRO A 2 10.93 12.79 -8.10
C PRO A 2 11.11 11.47 -8.85
N ALA A 3 10.66 10.36 -8.25
CA ALA A 3 10.68 9.06 -8.90
C ALA A 3 9.32 8.39 -8.77
N THR A 4 8.88 7.77 -9.85
CA THR A 4 7.67 6.95 -9.90
C THR A 4 8.06 5.50 -10.11
N TRP A 5 7.55 4.63 -9.25
CA TRP A 5 7.65 3.19 -9.36
C TRP A 5 6.29 2.59 -9.70
N ASN A 6 6.14 2.07 -10.92
CA ASN A 6 4.98 1.32 -11.38
C ASN A 6 5.08 -0.11 -10.85
N CYS A 7 4.69 -0.32 -9.60
CA CYS A 7 4.91 -1.57 -8.89
C CYS A 7 3.83 -2.63 -9.15
N LYS A 8 2.63 -2.23 -9.61
CA LYS A 8 1.44 -3.11 -9.79
C LYS A 8 1.43 -4.28 -8.79
N LYS A 9 1.48 -3.93 -7.50
CA LYS A 9 1.42 -4.91 -6.41
C LYS A 9 -0.03 -5.37 -6.31
N GLN A 10 -0.24 -6.68 -6.33
CA GLN A 10 -1.56 -7.31 -6.20
C GLN A 10 -1.56 -8.23 -4.98
N GLY A 11 -2.66 -8.24 -4.23
CA GLY A 11 -2.91 -9.22 -3.18
C GLY A 11 -1.88 -9.25 -2.05
N LEU A 12 -1.37 -8.09 -1.60
CA LEU A 12 -0.48 -8.05 -0.45
C LEU A 12 -1.20 -8.62 0.77
N THR A 13 -0.58 -9.57 1.46
CA THR A 13 -1.11 -10.11 2.72
C THR A 13 -1.16 -9.02 3.80
N ALA A 14 -1.85 -9.28 4.91
CA ALA A 14 -1.89 -8.34 6.04
C ALA A 14 -0.49 -7.91 6.49
N LYS A 15 0.44 -8.86 6.65
CA LYS A 15 1.83 -8.55 7.03
C LYS A 15 2.52 -7.66 5.99
N GLU A 16 2.45 -8.03 4.72
CA GLU A 16 3.07 -7.26 3.63
C GLU A 16 2.44 -5.87 3.47
N THR A 17 1.14 -5.73 3.78
CA THR A 17 0.42 -4.46 3.79
C THR A 17 0.98 -3.54 4.87
N TYR A 18 1.14 -4.02 6.11
CA TYR A 18 1.73 -3.22 7.19
C TYR A 18 3.19 -2.88 6.91
N GLU A 19 4.00 -3.82 6.43
CA GLU A 19 5.38 -3.56 6.02
C GLU A 19 5.43 -2.51 4.91
N PHE A 20 4.54 -2.59 3.91
CA PHE A 20 4.46 -1.61 2.84
C PHE A 20 4.09 -0.21 3.34
N ILE A 21 3.10 -0.11 4.23
CA ILE A 21 2.72 1.14 4.89
C ILE A 21 3.91 1.75 5.64
N GLU A 22 4.64 0.96 6.43
CA GLU A 22 5.83 1.42 7.14
C GLU A 22 6.92 1.95 6.20
N GLN A 23 7.13 1.30 5.05
CA GLN A 23 8.08 1.81 4.07
C GLN A 23 7.61 3.12 3.41
N LEU A 24 6.31 3.26 3.12
CA LEU A 24 5.76 4.52 2.61
C LEU A 24 5.98 5.66 3.61
N GLU A 25 5.73 5.44 4.90
CA GLU A 25 5.96 6.43 5.95
C GLU A 25 7.45 6.78 6.06
N LYS A 26 8.32 5.76 6.10
CA LYS A 26 9.78 5.92 6.23
C LYS A 26 10.37 6.74 5.09
N TYR A 27 9.93 6.48 3.87
CA TYR A 27 10.47 7.12 2.66
C TYR A 27 9.64 8.30 2.17
N GLN A 28 8.58 8.68 2.91
CA GLN A 28 7.66 9.76 2.57
C GLN A 28 7.08 9.60 1.16
N GLY A 29 6.71 8.37 0.81
CA GLY A 29 6.11 8.03 -0.48
C GLY A 29 4.58 8.11 -0.45
N ASN A 30 4.01 8.33 -1.62
CA ASN A 30 2.57 8.27 -1.86
C ASN A 30 2.24 7.08 -2.78
N ALA A 31 1.23 6.30 -2.42
CA ALA A 31 0.70 5.21 -3.23
C ALA A 31 -0.59 5.65 -3.95
N TYR A 32 -0.80 5.14 -5.16
CA TYR A 32 -1.91 5.48 -6.05
C TYR A 32 -2.51 4.22 -6.67
N GLY A 33 -3.79 4.32 -7.05
CA GLY A 33 -4.56 3.18 -7.54
C GLY A 33 -4.63 2.11 -6.45
N ILE A 34 -5.02 2.54 -5.26
CA ILE A 34 -5.13 1.69 -4.07
C ILE A 34 -6.48 0.98 -4.09
N SER A 35 -6.46 -0.33 -3.91
CA SER A 35 -7.64 -1.13 -3.58
C SER A 35 -7.36 -1.86 -2.27
N LEU A 36 -8.21 -1.65 -1.27
CA LEU A 36 -8.13 -2.29 0.03
C LEU A 36 -9.35 -3.17 0.22
N VAL A 37 -9.12 -4.42 0.60
CA VAL A 37 -10.19 -5.36 0.96
C VAL A 37 -9.92 -5.88 2.36
N VAL A 38 -10.91 -5.73 3.23
CA VAL A 38 -10.90 -6.29 4.58
C VAL A 38 -12.01 -7.33 4.67
N THR A 39 -11.64 -8.57 4.98
CA THR A 39 -12.57 -9.71 5.07
C THR A 39 -12.66 -10.16 6.51
N ALA A 40 -13.88 -10.29 7.04
CA ALA A 40 -14.08 -10.80 8.39
C ALA A 40 -13.79 -12.30 8.49
N SER A 41 -13.29 -12.77 9.65
CA SER A 41 -13.04 -14.21 9.87
C SER A 41 -14.32 -15.02 10.08
N ASP A 42 -15.39 -14.38 10.54
CA ASP A 42 -16.62 -15.01 11.02
C ASP A 42 -17.74 -14.99 9.97
N GLU A 43 -17.38 -15.00 8.68
CA GLU A 43 -18.31 -14.97 7.53
C GLU A 43 -19.23 -13.73 7.48
N SER A 44 -18.97 -12.70 8.30
CA SER A 44 -19.71 -11.44 8.32
C SER A 44 -19.62 -10.62 7.02
N GLY A 45 -18.77 -11.04 6.09
CA GLY A 45 -18.59 -10.45 4.76
C GLY A 45 -17.25 -9.73 4.60
N ASP A 46 -17.17 -8.95 3.52
CA ASP A 46 -16.04 -8.11 3.16
C ASP A 46 -16.44 -6.64 3.02
N VAL A 47 -15.48 -5.75 3.29
CA VAL A 47 -15.58 -4.32 3.00
C VAL A 47 -14.39 -3.96 2.12
N SER A 48 -14.68 -3.37 0.97
CA SER A 48 -13.66 -2.88 0.05
C SER A 48 -13.66 -1.35 -0.03
N TYR A 49 -12.48 -0.81 -0.31
CA TYR A 49 -12.29 0.59 -0.67
C TYR A 49 -11.40 0.68 -1.91
N ASP A 50 -11.93 1.31 -2.95
CA ASP A 50 -11.23 1.54 -4.22
C ASP A 50 -11.04 3.03 -4.43
N ALA A 51 -9.78 3.46 -4.42
CA ALA A 51 -9.41 4.83 -4.71
C ALA A 51 -9.41 5.12 -6.21
N ALA A 52 -9.74 6.36 -6.59
CA ALA A 52 -9.50 6.82 -7.95
C ALA A 52 -7.99 6.77 -8.28
N PRO A 53 -7.58 6.43 -9.52
CA PRO A 53 -6.17 6.24 -9.87
C PRO A 53 -5.26 7.47 -9.66
N GLU A 54 -5.83 8.67 -9.67
CA GLU A 54 -5.17 9.95 -9.43
C GLU A 54 -5.02 10.32 -7.95
N CYS A 55 -5.76 9.67 -7.05
CA CYS A 55 -5.68 9.93 -5.61
C CYS A 55 -4.43 9.27 -5.02
N GLY A 56 -3.54 10.10 -4.50
CA GLY A 56 -2.35 9.65 -3.78
C GLY A 56 -2.62 9.61 -2.28
N PHE A 57 -2.18 8.53 -1.63
CA PHE A 57 -2.27 8.37 -0.18
C PHE A 57 -0.87 8.12 0.40
N SER A 58 -0.56 8.83 1.47
CA SER A 58 0.59 8.56 2.32
C SER A 58 0.39 7.26 3.11
N GLY A 59 1.48 6.70 3.64
CA GLY A 59 1.38 5.51 4.50
C GLY A 59 0.46 5.73 5.71
N THR A 60 0.49 6.92 6.31
CA THR A 60 -0.37 7.25 7.46
C THR A 60 -1.85 7.26 7.08
N GLU A 61 -2.22 7.86 5.95
CA GLU A 61 -3.61 7.86 5.47
C GLU A 61 -4.11 6.45 5.15
N ILE A 62 -3.26 5.59 4.56
CA ILE A 62 -3.59 4.18 4.30
C ILE A 62 -3.79 3.43 5.63
N ARG A 63 -2.96 3.70 6.64
CA ARG A 63 -3.10 3.09 7.96
C ARG A 63 -4.41 3.48 8.63
N GLU A 64 -4.76 4.76 8.61
CA GLU A 64 -6.02 5.26 9.16
C GLU A 64 -7.23 4.66 8.44
N LEU A 65 -7.18 4.61 7.10
CA LEU A 65 -8.21 3.97 6.29
C LEU A 65 -8.36 2.49 6.64
N LEU A 66 -7.26 1.74 6.72
CA LEU A 66 -7.29 0.33 7.09
C LEU A 66 -7.91 0.11 8.48
N GLN A 67 -7.55 0.93 9.47
CA GLN A 67 -8.14 0.87 10.81
C GLN A 67 -9.64 1.18 10.77
N HIS A 68 -10.07 2.17 9.97
CA HIS A 68 -11.47 2.51 9.80
C HIS A 68 -12.28 1.34 9.21
N LEU A 69 -11.74 0.68 8.18
CA LEU A 69 -12.37 -0.49 7.57
C LEU A 69 -12.43 -1.67 8.57
N GLN A 70 -11.35 -1.94 9.29
CA GLN A 70 -11.31 -3.00 10.32
C GLN A 70 -12.34 -2.77 11.44
N ASN A 71 -12.50 -1.51 11.89
CA ASN A 71 -13.47 -1.15 12.93
C ASN A 71 -14.94 -1.34 12.50
N THR A 72 -15.22 -1.51 11.21
CA THR A 72 -16.56 -1.82 10.71
C THR A 72 -17.01 -3.22 11.18
N PHE A 73 -16.06 -4.15 11.36
CA PHE A 73 -16.32 -5.47 11.90
C PHE A 73 -16.14 -5.45 13.43
N LYS A 74 -17.27 -5.42 14.16
CA LYS A 74 -17.34 -5.14 15.61
C LYS A 74 -16.57 -6.10 16.52
N ASP A 75 -16.01 -7.19 16.00
CA ASP A 75 -15.35 -8.22 16.81
C ASP A 75 -13.83 -8.29 16.68
N GLY A 76 -13.18 -7.42 15.87
CA GLY A 76 -11.75 -7.03 15.98
C GLY A 76 -10.67 -8.12 16.01
N GLN A 77 -11.04 -9.41 15.94
CA GLN A 77 -10.15 -10.56 16.05
C GLN A 77 -10.33 -11.40 14.79
N GLY A 78 -9.36 -11.28 13.88
CA GLY A 78 -9.22 -12.19 12.74
C GLY A 78 -9.54 -11.62 11.35
N SER A 79 -9.65 -10.31 11.15
CA SER A 79 -9.86 -9.81 9.77
C SER A 79 -8.65 -10.07 8.86
N GLN A 80 -8.88 -10.65 7.69
CA GLN A 80 -7.87 -10.73 6.62
C GLN A 80 -7.82 -9.40 5.88
N VAL A 81 -6.63 -9.00 5.42
CA VAL A 81 -6.40 -7.76 4.69
C VAL A 81 -5.71 -8.09 3.37
N SER A 82 -6.21 -7.52 2.29
CA SER A 82 -5.60 -7.49 0.98
C SER A 82 -5.42 -6.03 0.53
N LEU A 83 -4.21 -5.69 0.08
CA LEU A 83 -3.90 -4.39 -0.52
C LEU A 83 -3.37 -4.57 -1.94
N GLU A 84 -3.93 -3.80 -2.87
CA GLU A 84 -3.39 -3.59 -4.21
C GLU A 84 -2.89 -2.16 -4.38
N VAL A 85 -1.81 -1.99 -5.13
CA VAL A 85 -1.20 -0.68 -5.41
C VAL A 85 -0.75 -0.62 -6.87
N GLY A 86 -1.24 0.38 -7.60
CA GLY A 86 -0.86 0.60 -8.99
C GLY A 86 0.55 1.20 -9.14
N LYS A 87 0.83 2.29 -8.42
CA LYS A 87 2.13 2.99 -8.46
C LYS A 87 2.46 3.65 -7.14
N VAL A 88 3.75 3.92 -6.94
CA VAL A 88 4.29 4.69 -5.82
C VAL A 88 5.09 5.86 -6.37
N THR A 89 4.90 7.05 -5.82
CA THR A 89 5.72 8.23 -6.11
C THR A 89 6.50 8.64 -4.89
N LEU A 90 7.76 9.03 -5.08
CA LEU A 90 8.60 9.61 -4.06
C LEU A 90 9.20 10.92 -4.56
N GLU A 91 9.29 11.93 -3.69
CA GLU A 91 9.88 13.23 -4.00
C GLU A 91 11.37 13.14 -4.37
N ARG A 92 12.05 12.10 -3.88
CA ARG A 92 13.48 11.88 -4.07
C ARG A 92 13.73 10.51 -4.66
N SER A 93 14.36 10.47 -5.83
CA SER A 93 14.83 9.23 -6.46
C SER A 93 15.78 8.41 -5.58
N GLN A 94 16.54 9.06 -4.69
CA GLN A 94 17.38 8.38 -3.72
C GLN A 94 16.54 7.56 -2.72
N SER A 95 15.41 8.09 -2.24
CA SER A 95 14.52 7.35 -1.34
C SER A 95 14.01 6.06 -1.98
N LEU A 96 13.72 6.08 -3.29
CA LEU A 96 13.31 4.87 -4.02
C LEU A 96 14.46 3.85 -4.12
N LYS A 97 15.69 4.31 -4.36
CA LYS A 97 16.88 3.44 -4.39
C LYS A 97 17.14 2.80 -3.03
N ASP A 98 17.03 3.59 -1.96
CA ASP A 98 17.21 3.12 -0.59
C ASP A 98 16.14 2.10 -0.21
N TRP A 99 14.90 2.33 -0.64
CA TRP A 99 13.81 1.37 -0.46
C TRP A 99 14.08 0.06 -1.21
N PHE A 100 14.48 0.12 -2.48
CA PHE A 100 14.84 -1.08 -3.24
C PHE A 100 15.99 -1.86 -2.62
N ALA A 101 17.02 -1.16 -2.13
CA ALA A 101 18.12 -1.80 -1.43
C ALA A 101 17.65 -2.53 -0.16
N ALA A 102 16.76 -1.91 0.62
CA ALA A 102 16.17 -2.52 1.82
C ALA A 102 15.35 -3.79 1.49
N LEU A 103 14.63 -3.79 0.38
CA LEU A 103 13.86 -4.93 -0.10
C LEU A 103 14.68 -5.97 -0.89
N LYS A 104 15.96 -5.69 -1.15
CA LYS A 104 16.78 -6.44 -2.14
C LYS A 104 16.06 -6.57 -3.49
N TYR A 105 15.29 -5.54 -3.85
CA TYR A 105 14.51 -5.47 -5.08
C TYR A 105 15.37 -4.97 -6.24
N GLN A 106 15.24 -5.59 -7.41
CA GLN A 106 15.83 -5.11 -8.66
C GLN A 106 14.69 -4.74 -9.62
N PRO A 107 14.49 -3.45 -9.94
CA PRO A 107 13.43 -3.03 -10.85
C PRO A 107 13.69 -3.52 -12.28
N LYS A 108 12.61 -3.91 -12.96
CA LYS A 108 12.68 -4.23 -14.40
C LYS A 108 12.76 -2.95 -15.23
N PRO A 109 13.32 -3.00 -16.45
CA PRO A 109 13.28 -1.87 -17.38
C PRO A 109 11.83 -1.37 -17.57
N GLY A 110 11.62 -0.06 -17.41
CA GLY A 110 10.31 0.59 -17.55
C GLY A 110 9.43 0.62 -16.29
N GLU A 111 9.80 -0.09 -15.20
CA GLU A 111 9.06 0.00 -13.93
C GLU A 111 9.31 1.32 -13.18
N VAL A 112 10.43 1.98 -13.45
CA VAL A 112 10.85 3.19 -12.73
C VAL A 112 11.01 4.33 -13.73
N ASN A 113 10.38 5.47 -13.44
CA ASN A 113 10.55 6.72 -14.15
C ASN A 113 11.09 7.78 -13.16
N GLN A 114 12.07 8.58 -13.57
CA GLN A 114 12.77 9.58 -12.73
C GLN A 114 12.83 10.94 -13.44
#